data_AF-A0A527GIT6-F1
#
_entry.id   AF-A0A527GIT6-F1
#
_cell.length_a   1.000
_cell.length_b   1.000
_cell.length_c   1.000
_cell.angle_alpha   90.00
_cell.angle_beta   90.00
_cell.angle_gamma   90.00
#
_symmetry.space_group_name_H-M   'P 1'
#
loop_
_entity.id
_entity.type
_entity.pdbx_description
1 polymer ?
#
loop_
_entity_poly.entity_id
_entity_poly.type
_entity_poly.pdbx_seq_one_letter_code
_entity_poly.pdbx_strand_id
1 'polypeptide(L)'
;VLEARAKAGGLNEYGIAAYKSVDDFAQAEVDYVTAIGGIDIQNGKALGRDYQLSDLIRNYDAVFLGMGLGGVNALRADGEDADGVINAVEFIAE
;
A
#
# COMPACT_ATOMS: atom_id res chain seq x y z
N VAL A 1 -4.53 -5.63 -10.79
CA VAL A 1 -4.24 -5.21 -9.41
C VAL A 1 -4.82 -3.83 -9.20
N LEU A 2 -5.61 -3.64 -8.15
CA LEU A 2 -6.15 -2.32 -7.78
C LEU A 2 -5.38 -1.85 -6.54
N GLU A 3 -4.60 -0.79 -6.68
CA GLU A 3 -3.71 -0.26 -5.63
C GLU A 3 -4.24 1.09 -5.14
N ALA A 4 -4.39 1.26 -3.84
CA ALA A 4 -4.93 2.48 -3.24
C ALA A 4 -3.96 3.67 -3.32
N ARG A 5 -2.65 3.40 -3.23
CA ARG A 5 -1.58 4.38 -3.25
C ARG A 5 -1.17 4.76 -4.68
N ALA A 6 -0.34 5.79 -4.79
CA ALA A 6 0.12 6.33 -6.06
C ALA A 6 1.11 5.41 -6.80
N LYS A 7 1.87 4.60 -6.05
CA LYS A 7 2.79 3.58 -6.57
C LYS A 7 2.44 2.22 -5.98
N ALA A 8 2.75 1.16 -6.74
CA ALA A 8 2.68 -0.21 -6.25
C ALA A 8 3.92 -0.57 -5.41
N GLY A 9 3.89 -1.69 -4.69
CA GLY A 9 5.01 -2.17 -3.86
C GLY A 9 4.73 -2.20 -2.36
N GLY A 10 3.61 -1.63 -1.91
CA GLY A 10 3.15 -1.72 -0.52
C GLY A 10 4.18 -1.18 0.47
N LEU A 11 4.39 -1.87 1.60
CA LEU A 11 5.36 -1.42 2.62
C LEU A 11 6.82 -1.47 2.13
N ASN A 12 7.14 -2.18 1.05
CA ASN A 12 8.49 -2.10 0.49
C ASN A 12 8.75 -0.72 -0.15
N GLU A 13 7.70 -0.06 -0.66
CA GLU A 13 7.76 1.32 -1.17
C GLU A 13 7.57 2.35 -0.04
N TYR A 14 6.63 2.10 0.87
CA TYR A 14 6.15 3.12 1.81
C TYR A 14 6.51 2.89 3.29
N GLY A 15 7.09 1.74 3.64
CA GLY A 15 7.28 1.30 5.03
C GLY A 15 8.70 0.90 5.39
N ILE A 16 9.61 0.89 4.41
CA ILE A 16 11.04 0.65 4.63
C ILE A 16 11.76 2.00 4.52
N ALA A 17 12.51 2.36 5.56
CA ALA A 17 13.32 3.57 5.54
C ALA A 17 14.25 3.57 4.30
N ALA A 18 14.29 4.69 3.57
CA ALA A 18 14.94 4.79 2.26
C ALA A 18 16.39 4.28 2.22
N TYR A 19 17.16 4.43 3.30
CA TYR A 19 18.53 3.93 3.37
C TYR A 19 18.66 2.40 3.42
N LYS A 20 17.57 1.66 3.68
CA LYS A 20 17.53 0.18 3.67
C LYS A 20 17.02 -0.40 2.35
N SER A 21 16.30 0.40 1.57
CA SER A 21 15.75 0.03 0.26
C SER A 21 16.25 1.04 -0.77
N VAL A 22 17.53 0.91 -1.12
CA VAL A 22 18.19 1.78 -2.08
C VAL A 22 17.80 1.46 -3.52
N ASP A 23 18.17 2.35 -4.44
CA ASP A 23 18.12 2.11 -5.89
C ASP A 23 16.73 1.75 -6.44
N ASP A 24 15.67 2.32 -5.87
CA ASP A 24 14.28 2.13 -6.31
C ASP A 24 13.86 0.64 -6.33
N PHE A 25 14.45 -0.16 -5.43
CA PHE A 25 14.30 -1.61 -5.39
C PHE A 25 12.86 -2.09 -5.48
N ALA A 26 11.93 -1.47 -4.76
CA ALA A 26 10.52 -1.85 -4.76
C ALA A 26 9.87 -1.69 -6.14
N GLN A 27 10.16 -0.59 -6.86
CA GLN A 27 9.64 -0.42 -8.23
C GLN A 27 10.34 -1.36 -9.20
N ALA A 28 11.65 -1.59 -9.06
CA ALA A 28 12.36 -2.55 -9.89
C ALA A 28 11.76 -3.97 -9.81
N GLU A 29 11.36 -4.41 -8.61
CA GLU A 29 10.67 -5.69 -8.41
C GLU A 29 9.25 -5.69 -9.01
N VAL A 30 8.50 -4.59 -8.90
CA VAL A 30 7.19 -4.43 -9.55
C VAL A 30 7.33 -4.53 -11.07
N ASP A 31 8.30 -3.82 -11.65
CA ASP A 31 8.58 -3.82 -13.08
C ASP A 31 9.01 -5.20 -13.56
N TYR A 32 9.88 -5.88 -12.80
CA TYR A 32 10.32 -7.23 -13.09
C TYR A 32 9.14 -8.23 -13.17
N VAL A 33 8.25 -8.19 -12.18
CA VAL A 33 7.07 -9.08 -12.15
C VAL A 33 6.08 -8.73 -13.26
N THR A 34 5.81 -7.44 -13.49
CA THR A 34 4.85 -7.01 -14.51
C THR A 34 5.35 -7.24 -15.94
N ALA A 35 6.66 -7.31 -16.16
CA ALA A 35 7.27 -7.66 -17.44
C ALA A 35 6.91 -9.08 -17.94
N ILE A 36 6.42 -9.97 -17.07
CA ILE A 36 5.86 -11.28 -17.46
C ILE A 36 4.66 -11.10 -18.42
N GLY A 37 3.92 -9.99 -18.29
CA GLY A 37 2.74 -9.68 -19.09
C GLY A 37 1.43 -10.21 -18.50
N GLY A 38 0.31 -9.67 -18.98
CA GLY A 38 -1.04 -10.01 -18.49
C GLY A 38 -1.39 -9.45 -17.11
N ILE A 39 -0.52 -8.62 -16.53
CA ILE A 39 -0.71 -7.98 -15.23
C ILE A 39 -0.94 -6.48 -15.45
N ASP A 40 -2.17 -6.03 -15.20
CA ASP A 40 -2.52 -4.61 -15.18
C ASP A 40 -2.55 -4.08 -13.74
N ILE A 41 -1.91 -2.95 -13.47
CA ILE A 41 -1.94 -2.27 -12.18
C ILE A 41 -2.63 -0.92 -12.34
N GLN A 42 -3.68 -0.68 -11.56
CA GLN A 42 -4.37 0.60 -11.52
C GLN A 42 -4.16 1.23 -10.15
N ASN A 43 -3.28 2.22 -10.10
CA ASN A 43 -2.98 3.02 -8.92
C ASN A 43 -4.12 3.99 -8.57
N GLY A 44 -4.15 4.45 -7.32
CA GLY A 44 -5.18 5.36 -6.82
C GLY A 44 -6.59 4.75 -6.74
N LYS A 45 -6.72 3.42 -6.74
CA LYS A 45 -7.99 2.68 -6.66
C LYS A 45 -8.13 1.98 -5.32
N ALA A 46 -8.89 2.58 -4.41
CA ALA A 46 -9.10 2.07 -3.06
C ALA A 46 -10.47 1.41 -2.88
N LEU A 47 -10.47 0.18 -2.32
CA LEU A 47 -11.68 -0.52 -1.90
C LEU A 47 -12.42 0.31 -0.82
N GLY A 48 -13.73 0.45 -0.95
CA GLY A 48 -14.57 1.26 -0.05
C GLY A 48 -14.69 2.73 -0.45
N ARG A 49 -13.73 3.28 -1.21
CA ARG A 49 -13.77 4.65 -1.74
C ARG A 49 -14.18 4.68 -3.21
N ASP A 50 -13.51 3.88 -4.03
CA ASP A 50 -13.64 3.92 -5.50
C ASP A 50 -14.46 2.73 -6.04
N TYR A 51 -14.50 1.61 -5.32
CA TYR A 51 -15.24 0.40 -5.68
C TYR A 51 -15.59 -0.41 -4.43
N GLN A 52 -16.60 -1.26 -4.53
CA GLN A 52 -17.01 -2.19 -3.48
C GLN A 52 -16.57 -3.62 -3.79
N LEU A 53 -16.45 -4.45 -2.74
CA LEU A 53 -16.10 -5.87 -2.91
C LEU A 53 -17.13 -6.61 -3.78
N SER A 54 -18.40 -6.22 -3.69
CA SER A 54 -19.47 -6.75 -4.53
C SER A 54 -19.27 -6.48 -6.02
N ASP A 55 -18.63 -5.36 -6.37
CA ASP A 55 -18.35 -5.03 -7.77
C ASP A 55 -17.25 -5.95 -8.30
N LEU A 56 -16.23 -6.23 -7.48
CA LEU A 56 -15.16 -7.15 -7.85
C LEU A 56 -15.66 -8.58 -8.05
N ILE A 57 -16.48 -9.07 -7.13
CA ILE A 57 -17.06 -10.43 -7.22
C ILE A 57 -17.92 -10.58 -8.48
N ARG A 58 -18.58 -9.51 -8.93
CA ARG A 58 -19.40 -9.52 -10.15
C ARG A 58 -18.57 -9.50 -11.42
N ASN A 59 -17.46 -8.76 -11.41
CA ASN A 59 -16.72 -8.41 -12.63
C ASN A 59 -15.50 -9.30 -12.89
N TYR A 60 -15.07 -10.10 -11.92
CA TYR A 60 -13.89 -10.97 -12.04
C TYR A 60 -14.22 -12.40 -11.62
N ASP A 61 -13.59 -13.39 -12.28
CA ASP A 61 -13.78 -14.81 -11.97
C ASP A 61 -13.27 -15.20 -10.57
N ALA A 62 -12.27 -14.47 -10.08
CA ALA A 62 -11.69 -14.65 -8.74
C ALA A 62 -11.15 -13.32 -8.20
N VAL A 63 -11.13 -13.19 -6.87
CA VAL A 63 -10.63 -12.01 -6.17
C VAL A 63 -9.65 -12.43 -5.08
N PHE A 64 -8.47 -11.83 -5.06
CA PHE A 64 -7.50 -11.96 -3.97
C PHE A 64 -7.40 -10.62 -3.21
N LEU A 65 -7.58 -10.67 -1.89
CA LEU A 65 -7.45 -9.49 -1.03
C LEU A 65 -6.06 -9.49 -0.38
N GLY A 66 -5.17 -8.67 -0.93
CA GLY A 66 -3.75 -8.58 -0.53
C GLY A 66 -3.34 -7.24 0.08
N MET A 67 -4.27 -6.46 0.63
CA MET A 67 -3.99 -5.08 1.10
C MET A 67 -3.22 -4.98 2.42
N GLY A 68 -2.93 -6.12 3.07
CA GLY A 68 -2.16 -6.15 4.31
C GLY A 68 -2.83 -5.40 5.47
N LEU A 69 -2.00 -4.87 6.37
CA LEU A 69 -2.42 -4.11 7.55
C LEU A 69 -1.85 -2.70 7.45
N GLY A 70 -2.65 -1.75 6.92
CA GLY A 70 -2.24 -0.34 6.80
C GLY A 70 -2.42 0.49 8.06
N GLY A 71 -3.16 -0.02 9.05
CA GLY A 71 -3.36 0.64 10.33
C GLY A 71 -2.17 0.45 11.26
N VAL A 72 -1.81 1.52 11.97
CA VAL A 72 -0.86 1.49 13.09
C VAL A 72 -1.63 1.32 14.40
N ASN A 73 -1.06 0.56 15.32
CA ASN A 73 -1.63 0.44 16.66
C ASN A 73 -1.58 1.82 17.35
N ALA A 74 -2.71 2.27 17.87
CA ALA A 74 -2.77 3.46 18.71
C ALA A 74 -1.93 3.24 19.98
N LEU A 75 -1.29 4.31 20.46
CA LEU A 75 -0.49 4.28 21.69
C LEU A 75 -1.39 4.06 22.92
N ARG A 76 -2.65 4.52 22.85
CA ARG A 76 -3.68 4.42 23.89
C ARG A 76 -3.21 4.96 25.24
N ALA A 77 -2.52 6.10 25.19
CA ALA A 77 -1.98 6.78 26.35
C ALA A 77 -2.34 8.27 26.32
N ASP A 78 -2.40 8.88 27.50
CA ASP A 78 -2.64 10.32 27.61
C ASP A 78 -1.56 11.10 26.84
N GLY A 79 -2.00 12.01 25.97
CA GLY A 79 -1.11 12.81 25.12
C GLY A 79 -0.71 12.16 23.80
N GLU A 80 -1.33 11.06 23.38
CA GLU A 80 -1.03 10.41 22.08
C GLU A 80 -1.27 11.31 20.86
N ASP A 81 -2.14 12.31 20.97
CA ASP A 81 -2.45 13.28 19.91
C ASP A 81 -1.68 14.61 20.06
N ALA A 82 -0.65 14.67 20.92
CA ALA A 82 0.12 15.89 21.13
C ALA A 82 0.99 16.25 19.91
N ASP A 83 1.24 17.55 19.70
CA ASP A 83 2.12 18.03 18.63
C ASP A 83 3.51 17.38 18.71
N GLY A 84 3.95 16.79 17.60
CA GLY A 84 5.24 16.09 17.48
C GLY A 84 5.17 14.58 17.74
N VAL A 85 4.00 14.05 18.13
CA VAL A 85 3.76 12.59 18.15
C VAL A 85 3.34 12.16 16.75
N ILE A 86 4.17 11.33 16.11
CA ILE A 86 3.95 10.82 14.74
C ILE A 86 4.10 9.31 14.78
N ASN A 87 3.22 8.60 14.06
CA ASN A 87 3.34 7.15 13.97
C ASN A 87 4.51 6.75 13.04
N ALA A 88 5.13 5.61 13.33
CA ALA A 88 6.34 5.20 12.63
C ALA A 88 6.16 5.06 11.11
N VAL A 89 5.00 4.59 10.64
CA VAL A 89 4.74 4.39 9.22
C VAL A 89 4.62 5.72 8.48
N GLU A 90 3.92 6.69 9.07
CA GLU A 90 3.84 8.05 8.54
C GLU A 90 5.20 8.73 8.49
N PHE A 91 5.98 8.64 9.57
CA PHE A 91 7.33 9.20 9.62
C PHE A 91 8.29 8.55 8.59
N ILE A 92 8.13 7.26 8.29
CA ILE A 92 8.95 6.56 7.30
C ILE A 92 8.51 6.90 5.86
N ALA A 93 7.23 7.21 5.65
CA ALA A 93 6.67 7.49 4.33
C ALA A 93 6.91 8.93 3.84
N GLU A 94 7.34 9.85 4.72
CA GLU A 94 7.87 11.18 4.37
C GLU A 94 9.21 11.09 3.63
#